data_AF-A0A9K3GFR7-F1
#
_entry.id   AF-A0A9K3GFR7-F1
#
_cell.length_a   1.000
_cell.length_b   1.000
_cell.length_c   1.000
_cell.angle_alpha   90.00
_cell.angle_beta   90.00
_cell.angle_gamma   90.00
#
_symmetry.space_group_name_H-M   'P 1'
#
loop_
_entity.id
_entity.type
_entity.pdbx_description
1 polymer ?
#
loop_
_entity_poly.entity_id
_entity_poly.type
_entity_poly.pdbx_seq_one_letter_code
_entity_poly.pdbx_strand_id
1 'polypeptide(L)'
;MPDVESAALFARFQDSAKPLIALIDRFRELGVGGAGVSLPQVVVIGDQSTGKSSCLEAISGLTLPRGNGICTRCPCELRLKSDPSLTEPICHVSYHKEGGPSVDKQEIDVADLGDSIVEATNKIAGDNK
;
A
#
# COMPACT_ATOMS: atom_id res chain seq x y z
N MET A 1 6.88 28.28 -7.55
CA MET A 1 5.59 28.31 -6.84
C MET A 1 4.58 27.62 -7.73
N PRO A 2 3.77 26.66 -7.24
CA PRO A 2 2.70 26.10 -8.05
C PRO A 2 1.71 27.21 -8.41
N ASP A 3 1.27 27.22 -9.67
CA ASP A 3 0.36 28.21 -10.23
C ASP A 3 -1.02 28.12 -9.53
N VAL A 4 -1.66 29.24 -9.23
CA VAL A 4 -2.92 29.29 -8.46
C VAL A 4 -4.04 28.50 -9.14
N GLU A 5 -4.06 28.44 -10.48
CA GLU A 5 -5.03 27.62 -11.22
C GLU A 5 -4.80 26.12 -11.00
N SER A 6 -3.54 25.70 -10.92
CA SER A 6 -3.17 24.29 -10.69
C SER A 6 -3.61 23.81 -9.30
N ALA A 7 -3.51 24.67 -8.29
CA ALA A 7 -3.98 24.36 -6.94
C ALA A 7 -5.50 24.22 -6.87
N ALA A 8 -6.24 25.10 -7.55
CA ALA A 8 -7.70 25.04 -7.60
C ALA A 8 -8.19 23.79 -8.34
N LEU A 9 -7.56 23.42 -9.45
CA LEU A 9 -7.87 22.20 -10.20
C LEU A 9 -7.62 20.95 -9.34
N PHE A 10 -6.49 20.92 -8.63
CA PHE A 10 -6.14 19.81 -7.74
C PHE A 10 -7.12 19.65 -6.58
N ALA A 11 -7.55 20.75 -5.96
CA ALA A 11 -8.57 20.72 -4.91
C ALA A 11 -9.90 20.12 -5.42
N ARG A 12 -10.38 20.57 -6.57
CA ARG A 12 -11.62 20.02 -7.18
C ARG A 12 -11.50 18.53 -7.51
N PHE A 13 -10.33 18.09 -7.97
CA PHE A 13 -10.06 16.69 -8.20
C PHE A 13 -10.09 15.88 -6.89
N GLN A 14 -9.46 16.39 -5.82
CA GLN A 14 -9.49 15.73 -4.51
C GLN A 14 -10.90 15.59 -3.96
N ASP A 15 -11.73 16.64 -4.06
CA ASP A 15 -13.11 16.64 -3.57
C ASP A 15 -13.96 15.58 -4.28
N SER A 16 -13.66 15.30 -5.56
CA SER A 16 -14.36 14.29 -6.34
C SER A 16 -13.78 12.88 -6.14
N ALA A 17 -12.46 12.76 -5.98
CA ALA A 17 -11.77 11.47 -5.93
C ALA A 17 -11.83 10.80 -4.54
N LYS A 18 -11.68 11.57 -3.45
CA LYS A 18 -11.67 11.01 -2.08
C LYS A 18 -12.94 10.22 -1.74
N PRO A 19 -14.17 10.70 -2.04
CA PRO A 19 -15.39 9.95 -1.78
C PRO A 19 -15.47 8.63 -2.56
N LEU A 20 -14.98 8.61 -3.81
CA LEU A 20 -14.98 7.42 -4.64
C LEU A 20 -14.00 6.37 -4.13
N ILE A 21 -12.79 6.79 -3.71
CA ILE A 21 -11.80 5.89 -3.10
C ILE A 21 -12.37 5.29 -1.80
N ALA A 22 -12.96 6.13 -0.93
CA ALA A 22 -13.60 5.67 0.29
C ALA A 22 -14.76 4.69 0.04
N LEU A 23 -15.52 4.88 -1.04
CA LEU A 23 -16.58 3.95 -1.43
C LEU A 23 -16.02 2.59 -1.87
N ILE A 24 -14.93 2.59 -2.66
CA ILE A 24 -14.23 1.37 -3.06
C ILE A 24 -13.73 0.60 -1.83
N ASP A 25 -13.17 1.30 -0.85
CA ASP A 25 -12.69 0.68 0.40
C ASP A 25 -13.84 0.08 1.21
N ARG A 26 -14.98 0.76 1.32
CA ARG A 26 -16.18 0.19 1.97
C ARG A 26 -16.66 -1.08 1.27
N PHE A 27 -16.63 -1.13 -0.06
CA PHE A 27 -16.98 -2.36 -0.77
C PHE A 27 -15.99 -3.50 -0.52
N ARG A 28 -14.69 -3.20 -0.36
CA ARG A 28 -13.69 -4.20 0.04
C ARG A 28 -13.97 -4.75 1.43
N GLU A 29 -14.25 -3.88 2.39
CA GLU A 29 -14.58 -4.25 3.78
C GLU A 29 -15.83 -5.13 3.87
N LEU A 30 -16.81 -4.91 3.00
CA LEU A 30 -18.03 -5.73 2.90
C LEU A 30 -17.84 -7.06 2.16
N GLY A 31 -16.61 -7.38 1.70
CA GLY A 31 -16.32 -8.63 1.00
C GLY A 31 -16.88 -8.72 -0.41
N VAL A 32 -17.31 -7.59 -1.00
CA VAL A 32 -17.97 -7.54 -2.33
C VAL A 32 -17.03 -8.05 -3.44
N GLY A 33 -15.72 -7.91 -3.26
CA GLY A 33 -14.70 -8.46 -4.17
C GLY A 33 -14.76 -9.99 -4.34
N GLY A 34 -15.17 -10.72 -3.29
CA GLY A 34 -15.37 -12.17 -3.34
C GLY A 34 -16.72 -12.59 -3.94
N ALA A 35 -17.66 -11.66 -4.06
CA ALA A 35 -19.02 -11.90 -4.57
C ALA A 35 -19.14 -11.71 -6.10
N GLY A 36 -18.02 -11.66 -6.83
CA GLY A 36 -17.99 -11.55 -8.29
C GLY A 36 -17.98 -10.12 -8.84
N VAL A 37 -17.83 -9.11 -7.98
CA VAL A 37 -17.69 -7.71 -8.40
C VAL A 37 -16.22 -7.30 -8.34
N SER A 38 -15.64 -6.96 -9.49
CA SER A 38 -14.26 -6.45 -9.56
C SER A 38 -14.20 -5.00 -9.06
N LEU A 39 -13.41 -4.76 -8.01
CA LEU A 39 -13.17 -3.42 -7.50
C LEU A 39 -11.94 -2.80 -8.18
N PRO A 40 -11.97 -1.50 -8.52
CA PRO A 40 -10.83 -0.85 -9.17
C PRO A 40 -9.56 -0.96 -8.31
N GLN A 41 -8.45 -1.33 -8.94
CA GLN A 41 -7.13 -1.44 -8.33
C GLN A 41 -6.07 -0.93 -9.31
N VAL A 42 -4.98 -0.39 -8.77
CA VAL A 42 -3.80 0.00 -9.55
C VAL A 42 -2.71 -1.03 -9.26
N VAL A 43 -2.16 -1.62 -10.32
CA VAL A 43 -1.10 -2.63 -10.22
C VAL A 43 0.16 -2.08 -10.90
N VAL A 44 1.28 -2.12 -10.17
CA VAL A 44 2.59 -1.74 -10.70
C VAL A 44 3.34 -3.01 -11.12
N ILE A 45 3.61 -3.14 -12.41
CA ILE A 45 4.32 -4.28 -13.01
C ILE A 45 5.55 -3.82 -13.78
N GLY A 46 6.54 -4.70 -13.92
CA GLY A 46 7.77 -4.40 -14.65
C GLY A 46 8.93 -5.29 -14.22
N ASP A 47 9.98 -5.31 -15.04
CA ASP A 47 11.17 -6.15 -14.83
C ASP A 47 11.91 -5.79 -13.54
N GLN A 48 12.74 -6.69 -13.01
CA GLN A 48 13.53 -6.45 -11.80
C GLN A 48 14.33 -5.15 -11.92
N SER A 49 14.40 -4.38 -10.83
CA SER A 49 15.20 -3.14 -10.76
C SER A 49 14.74 -1.97 -11.66
N THR A 50 13.53 -2.01 -12.21
CA THR A 50 12.96 -0.90 -13.03
C THR A 50 12.30 0.24 -12.24
N GLY A 51 12.55 0.33 -10.92
CA GLY A 51 12.02 1.42 -10.09
C GLY A 51 10.57 1.25 -9.62
N LYS A 52 10.01 0.03 -9.66
CA LYS A 52 8.66 -0.27 -9.15
C LYS A 52 8.46 0.18 -7.70
N SER A 53 9.38 -0.19 -6.81
CA SER A 53 9.35 0.23 -5.41
C SER A 53 9.47 1.75 -5.30
N SER A 54 10.35 2.37 -6.09
CA SER A 54 10.50 3.84 -6.10
C SER A 54 9.26 4.58 -6.57
N CYS A 55 8.50 4.03 -7.52
CA CYS A 55 7.21 4.56 -7.92
C CYS A 55 6.19 4.47 -6.77
N LEU A 56 6.11 3.33 -6.09
CA LEU A 56 5.23 3.17 -4.92
C LEU A 56 5.64 4.06 -3.75
N GLU A 57 6.93 4.23 -3.48
CA GLU A 57 7.46 5.16 -2.47
C GLU A 57 7.09 6.62 -2.80
N ALA A 58 7.21 7.03 -4.07
CA ALA A 58 6.84 8.37 -4.50
C ALA A 58 5.33 8.65 -4.36
N ILE A 59 4.49 7.63 -4.60
CA ILE A 59 3.03 7.73 -4.45
C ILE A 59 2.62 7.73 -2.98
N SER A 60 3.25 6.88 -2.17
CA SER A 60 2.83 6.65 -0.77
C SER A 60 3.51 7.55 0.25
N GLY A 61 4.67 8.11 -0.09
CA GLY A 61 5.54 8.78 0.87
C GLY A 61 6.21 7.84 1.87
N LEU A 62 6.04 6.53 1.74
CA LEU A 62 6.61 5.51 2.61
C LEU A 62 7.95 5.04 2.05
N THR A 63 8.85 4.61 2.93
CA THR A 63 10.09 3.93 2.51
C THR A 63 9.82 2.44 2.41
N LEU A 64 9.98 1.87 1.22
CA LEU A 64 9.84 0.43 1.00
C LEU A 64 11.21 -0.25 1.11
N PRO A 65 11.24 -1.56 1.43
CA PRO A 65 12.50 -2.29 1.50
C PRO A 65 13.27 -2.24 0.19
N ARG A 66 14.56 -1.90 0.29
CA ARG A 66 15.53 -1.92 -0.81
C ARG A 66 16.67 -2.87 -0.43
N GLY A 67 17.22 -3.60 -1.41
CA GLY A 67 18.31 -4.54 -1.14
C GLY A 67 18.95 -5.08 -2.41
N ASN A 68 20.13 -5.69 -2.24
CA ASN A 68 20.85 -6.38 -3.30
C ASN A 68 20.20 -7.76 -3.52
N GLY A 69 19.18 -7.85 -4.38
CA GLY A 69 18.45 -9.09 -4.65
C GLY A 69 17.00 -8.86 -5.11
N ILE A 70 16.16 -9.90 -5.07
CA ILE A 70 14.72 -9.75 -5.33
C ILE A 70 14.06 -9.22 -4.04
N CYS A 71 13.70 -7.93 -4.04
CA CYS A 71 13.05 -7.29 -2.89
C CYS A 71 11.57 -7.65 -2.76
N THR A 72 10.89 -7.97 -3.86
CA THR A 72 9.45 -8.29 -3.88
C THR A 72 9.25 -9.76 -4.29
N ARG A 73 9.18 -10.65 -3.30
CA ARG A 73 9.05 -12.12 -3.52
C ARG A 73 7.63 -12.64 -3.32
N CYS A 74 6.74 -11.80 -2.83
CA CYS A 74 5.31 -12.04 -2.79
C CYS A 74 4.59 -10.77 -3.27
N PRO A 75 3.36 -10.88 -3.80
CA PRO A 75 2.53 -9.73 -4.07
C PRO A 75 2.39 -8.85 -2.82
N CYS A 76 2.54 -7.54 -2.98
CA CYS A 76 2.35 -6.57 -1.91
C CYS A 76 1.15 -5.69 -2.28
N GLU A 77 0.16 -5.63 -1.39
CA GLU A 77 -0.98 -4.72 -1.51
C GLU A 77 -0.74 -3.51 -0.61
N LEU A 78 -0.70 -2.32 -1.19
CA LEU A 78 -0.58 -1.07 -0.43
C LEU A 78 -1.94 -0.36 -0.39
N ARG A 79 -2.45 -0.13 0.82
CA ARG A 79 -3.70 0.61 1.06
C ARG A 79 -3.40 1.90 1.80
N LEU A 80 -3.70 3.03 1.16
CA LEU A 80 -3.49 4.36 1.73
C LEU A 80 -4.85 4.98 2.04
N LYS A 81 -5.05 5.39 3.29
CA LYS A 81 -6.26 6.05 3.75
C LYS A 81 -5.89 7.36 4.43
N SER A 82 -6.54 8.44 4.00
CA SER A 82 -6.41 9.73 4.68
C SER A 82 -7.41 9.78 5.83
N ASP A 83 -6.89 9.99 7.04
CA ASP A 83 -7.70 10.20 8.23
C ASP A 83 -7.31 11.55 8.87
N PRO A 84 -8.19 12.57 8.83
CA PRO A 84 -7.91 13.88 9.38
C PRO A 84 -7.88 13.89 10.93
N SER A 85 -8.29 12.81 11.59
CA SER A 85 -8.24 12.70 13.05
C SER A 85 -6.87 12.26 13.58
N LEU A 86 -6.01 11.71 12.71
CA LEU A 86 -4.66 11.28 13.06
C LEU A 86 -3.68 12.45 12.95
N THR A 87 -2.90 12.67 14.01
CA THR A 87 -1.80 13.64 14.00
C THR A 87 -0.52 13.07 13.40
N GLU A 88 -0.37 11.75 13.47
CA GLU A 88 0.77 10.99 12.95
C GLU A 88 0.25 9.79 12.13
N PRO A 89 0.95 9.40 11.05
CA PRO A 89 0.58 8.23 10.26
C PRO A 89 0.70 6.93 11.08
N ILE A 90 -0.29 6.05 10.94
CA ILE A 90 -0.27 4.70 11.52
C ILE A 90 -0.07 3.69 10.40
N CYS A 91 0.83 2.73 10.59
CA CYS A 91 1.11 1.68 9.62
C CYS A 91 0.73 0.30 10.16
N HIS A 92 0.00 -0.46 9.34
CA HIS A 92 -0.37 -1.85 9.63
C HIS A 92 0.24 -2.77 8.58
N VAL A 93 0.82 -3.89 9.01
CA VAL A 93 1.33 -4.92 8.11
C VAL A 93 0.65 -6.24 8.44
N SER A 94 -0.14 -6.73 7.49
CA SER A 94 -0.76 -8.05 7.57
C SER A 94 -0.22 -8.96 6.47
N TYR A 95 -0.13 -10.25 6.78
CA TYR A 95 0.24 -11.26 5.80
C TYR A 95 -0.46 -12.58 6.08
N HIS A 96 -0.66 -13.35 5.01
CA HIS A 96 -1.24 -14.67 5.06
C HIS A 96 -0.33 -15.66 4.32
N LYS A 97 -0.05 -16.79 4.98
CA LYS A 97 0.66 -17.91 4.36
C LYS A 97 -0.35 -18.98 4.02
N GLU A 98 -0.25 -19.57 2.83
CA GLU A 98 -1.14 -20.66 2.42
C GLU A 98 -1.14 -21.80 3.46
N GLY A 99 -2.33 -22.13 3.97
CA GLY A 99 -2.51 -23.14 5.03
C GLY A 99 -2.11 -22.71 6.45
N GLY A 100 -1.74 -21.45 6.66
CA GLY A 100 -1.40 -20.87 7.98
C GLY A 100 -2.42 -19.84 8.46
N PRO A 101 -2.34 -19.41 9.74
CA PRO A 101 -3.16 -18.32 10.24
C PRO A 101 -2.76 -16.98 9.61
N SER A 102 -3.75 -16.09 9.42
CA SER A 102 -3.47 -14.68 9.10
C SER A 102 -2.73 -14.03 10.27
N VAL A 103 -1.64 -13.33 9.97
CA VAL A 103 -0.90 -12.53 10.94
C VAL A 103 -1.19 -11.06 10.66
N ASP A 104 -1.59 -10.33 11.69
CA ASP A 104 -1.83 -8.89 11.63
C ASP A 104 -0.96 -8.20 12.67
N LYS A 105 0.00 -7.40 12.20
CA LYS A 105 0.82 -6.53 13.06
C LYS A 105 0.29 -5.12 12.92
N GLN A 106 -0.35 -4.64 13.98
CA GLN A 106 -0.95 -3.30 14.05
C GLN A 106 0.02 -2.31 14.71
N GLU A 107 -0.22 -1.02 14.46
CA GLU A 107 0.50 0.11 15.06
C GLU A 107 2.04 0.02 14.96
N ILE A 108 2.53 -0.27 13.77
CA ILE A 108 3.97 -0.23 13.46
C ILE A 108 4.36 1.23 13.21
N ASP A 109 5.48 1.65 13.81
CA ASP A 109 6.08 2.95 13.51
C ASP A 109 6.49 2.99 12.02
N VAL A 110 6.29 4.13 11.35
CA VAL A 110 6.69 4.31 9.94
C VAL A 110 8.19 4.01 9.75
N ALA A 111 9.03 4.29 10.74
CA ALA A 111 10.46 3.98 10.70
C ALA A 111 10.74 2.47 10.61
N ASP A 112 9.92 1.64 11.26
CA ASP A 112 10.08 0.19 11.36
C ASP A 112 9.29 -0.57 10.28
N LEU A 113 8.54 0.15 9.43
CA LEU A 113 7.71 -0.43 8.38
C LEU A 113 8.53 -1.27 7.39
N GLY A 114 9.71 -0.77 6.99
CA GLY A 114 10.59 -1.49 6.06
C GLY A 114 11.00 -2.86 6.60
N ASP A 115 11.50 -2.90 7.83
CA ASP A 115 11.92 -4.14 8.48
C ASP A 115 10.75 -5.12 8.67
N SER A 116 9.57 -4.60 9.01
CA SER A 116 8.34 -5.39 9.14
C SER A 116 7.92 -6.03 7.81
N ILE A 117 8.06 -5.32 6.69
CA ILE A 117 7.77 -5.86 5.35
C ILE A 117 8.79 -6.95 4.98
N VAL A 118 10.08 -6.75 5.29
CA VAL A 118 11.12 -7.76 5.04
C VAL A 118 10.84 -9.03 5.85
N GLU A 119 10.52 -8.89 7.13
CA GLU A 119 10.17 -10.02 8.00
C GLU A 119 8.94 -10.78 7.45
N ALA A 120 7.86 -10.06 7.10
CA ALA A 120 6.67 -10.67 6.51
C ALA A 120 7.01 -11.41 5.20
N THR A 121 7.81 -10.79 4.34
CA THR A 121 8.27 -11.40 3.08
C THR A 121 9.05 -12.69 3.33
N ASN A 122 9.96 -12.70 4.31
CA ASN A 122 10.72 -13.90 4.68
C ASN A 122 9.81 -15.01 5.24
N LYS A 123 8.79 -14.67 6.03
CA LYS A 123 7.83 -15.64 6.58
C LYS A 123 6.99 -16.31 5.48
N ILE A 124 6.61 -15.56 4.46
CA ILE A 124 5.79 -16.04 3.34
C ILE A 124 6.64 -16.82 2.32
N ALA A 125 7.75 -16.24 1.87
CA ALA A 125 8.52 -16.71 0.71
C ALA A 125 9.86 -17.39 1.04
N GLY A 126 10.22 -17.50 2.33
CA GLY A 126 11.53 -17.99 2.77
C GLY A 126 12.62 -16.90 2.71
N ASP A 127 13.86 -17.22 3.03
CA ASP A 127 14.98 -16.25 2.98
C ASP A 127 15.58 -16.14 1.56
N ASN A 128 16.16 -14.97 1.25
CA ASN A 128 16.98 -14.80 0.04
C ASN A 128 18.25 -15.65 0.22
N LYS A 129 18.30 -16.82 -0.42
CA LYS A 129 19.54 -17.58 -0.61
C LYS A 129 20.26 -17.11 -1.86
#